data_AF-A0A940C1R7-F1
#
_entry.id   AF-A0A940C1R7-F1
#
_cell.length_a   1.000
_cell.length_b   1.000
_cell.length_c   1.000
_cell.angle_alpha   90.00
_cell.angle_beta   90.00
_cell.angle_gamma   90.00
#
_symmetry.space_group_name_H-M   'P 1'
#
loop_
_entity.id
_entity.type
_entity.pdbx_description
1 polymer ?
#
loop_
_entity_poly.entity_id
_entity_poly.type
_entity_poly.pdbx_seq_one_letter_code
_entity_poly.pdbx_strand_id
1 'polypeptide(L)'
;MPMIAGEIRRYLRDNNQIRVSRSLRDLAYRALKAREALTYKLGREPDNAEIAAEVGCGDREVAFAMDAIQDPVSLFEPVFQDGGEPICVMDQVKDERVDADDWVRSLSLRQAMEHLGERERGIIERRYFEGRTQMEVAEEIGISQAQVSRLEKAALRQMQRYV
;
A
#
# COMPACT_ATOMS: atom_id res chain seq x y z
N MET A 1 9.32 -10.39 -46.51
CA MET A 1 9.68 -9.60 -45.31
C MET A 1 8.52 -9.23 -44.36
N PRO A 2 7.41 -9.99 -44.18
CA PRO A 2 6.40 -9.65 -43.15
C PRO A 2 6.65 -10.25 -41.75
N MET A 3 7.44 -11.33 -41.63
CA MET A 3 7.63 -12.00 -40.33
C MET A 3 8.50 -11.23 -39.33
N ILE A 4 9.56 -10.55 -39.79
CA ILE A 4 10.50 -9.85 -38.89
C ILE A 4 9.82 -8.67 -38.18
N ALA A 5 9.08 -7.83 -38.92
CA ALA A 5 8.37 -6.70 -38.34
C ALA A 5 7.23 -7.14 -37.40
N GLY A 6 6.60 -8.27 -37.69
CA GLY A 6 5.59 -8.86 -36.79
C GLY A 6 6.19 -9.29 -35.46
N GLU A 7 7.35 -9.95 -35.50
CA GLU A 7 8.06 -10.44 -34.32
C GLU A 7 8.58 -9.29 -33.44
N ILE A 8 9.15 -8.23 -34.04
CA ILE A 8 9.59 -7.03 -33.31
C ILE A 8 8.42 -6.36 -32.60
N ARG A 9 7.27 -6.18 -33.28
CA ARG A 9 6.07 -5.60 -32.67
C ARG A 9 5.52 -6.47 -31.54
N ARG A 10 5.59 -7.80 -31.68
CA ARG A 10 5.20 -8.73 -30.61
C ARG A 10 6.12 -8.57 -29.40
N TYR A 11 7.44 -8.58 -29.60
CA TYR A 11 8.43 -8.46 -28.54
C TYR A 11 8.29 -7.16 -27.76
N LEU A 12 8.21 -6.01 -28.46
CA LEU A 12 8.05 -4.69 -27.82
C LEU A 12 6.72 -4.57 -27.06
N ARG A 13 5.66 -5.24 -27.52
CA ARG A 13 4.35 -5.22 -26.86
C ARG A 13 4.31 -6.09 -25.61
N ASP A 14 4.99 -7.24 -25.64
CA ASP A 14 4.89 -8.27 -24.62
C ASP A 14 5.96 -8.11 -23.52
N ASN A 15 7.09 -7.43 -23.79
CA ASN A 15 8.19 -7.18 -22.84
C ASN A 15 8.24 -5.74 -22.34
N ASN A 16 7.16 -5.24 -21.73
CA ASN A 16 7.21 -3.98 -20.98
C ASN A 16 7.48 -4.24 -19.48
N GLN A 17 7.99 -3.24 -18.76
CA GLN A 17 8.28 -3.33 -17.32
C GLN A 17 7.04 -3.72 -16.51
N ILE A 18 5.86 -3.23 -16.93
CA ILE A 18 4.56 -3.58 -16.36
C ILE A 18 3.71 -4.28 -17.43
N ARG A 19 3.20 -5.47 -17.08
CA ARG A 19 2.32 -6.23 -17.96
C ARG A 19 0.88 -5.71 -17.84
N VAL A 20 0.34 -5.25 -18.96
CA VAL A 20 -1.02 -4.69 -19.06
C VAL A 20 -1.88 -5.59 -19.93
N SER A 21 -3.18 -5.66 -19.64
CA SER A 21 -4.10 -6.44 -20.46
C SER A 21 -4.22 -5.86 -21.87
N ARG A 22 -4.44 -6.74 -22.85
CA ARG A 22 -4.52 -6.35 -24.26
C ARG A 22 -5.67 -5.37 -24.54
N SER A 23 -6.85 -5.66 -24.00
CA SER A 23 -8.04 -4.81 -24.18
C SER A 23 -7.82 -3.39 -23.64
N LEU A 24 -7.13 -3.27 -22.51
CA LEU A 24 -6.84 -1.98 -21.89
C LEU A 24 -5.85 -1.17 -22.72
N ARG A 25 -4.80 -1.81 -23.24
CA ARG A 25 -3.83 -1.16 -24.14
C ARG A 25 -4.44 -0.76 -25.49
N ASP A 26 -5.29 -1.62 -26.06
CA ASP A 26 -6.02 -1.30 -27.29
C ASP A 26 -6.98 -0.11 -27.08
N LEU A 27 -7.62 -0.03 -25.90
CA LEU A 27 -8.42 1.13 -25.51
C LEU A 27 -7.56 2.40 -25.38
N ALA A 28 -6.40 2.30 -24.73
CA ALA A 28 -5.47 3.43 -24.57
C ALA A 28 -4.98 3.99 -25.92
N TYR A 29 -4.64 3.12 -26.88
CA TYR A 29 -4.25 3.57 -28.22
C TYR A 29 -5.41 4.20 -29.00
N ARG A 30 -6.65 3.73 -28.82
CA ARG A 30 -7.83 4.39 -29.42
C ARG A 30 -8.07 5.76 -28.77
N ALA A 31 -7.93 5.87 -27.46
CA ALA A 31 -8.04 7.12 -26.71
C ALA A 31 -6.97 8.14 -27.14
N LEU A 32 -5.71 7.72 -27.31
CA LEU A 32 -4.62 8.57 -27.83
C LEU A 32 -4.96 9.15 -29.21
N LYS A 33 -5.43 8.30 -30.14
CA LYS A 33 -5.81 8.74 -31.49
C LYS A 33 -7.01 9.69 -31.47
N ALA A 34 -8.01 9.39 -30.64
CA ALA A 34 -9.18 10.26 -30.47
C ALA A 34 -8.77 11.62 -29.88
N ARG A 35 -7.90 11.63 -28.88
CA ARG A 35 -7.32 12.85 -28.30
C ARG A 35 -6.65 13.70 -29.37
N GLU A 36 -5.74 13.14 -30.16
CA GLU A 36 -5.05 13.87 -31.25
C GLU A 36 -6.02 14.44 -32.29
N ALA A 37 -7.01 13.65 -32.72
CA ALA A 37 -8.01 14.08 -33.69
C ALA A 37 -8.90 15.21 -33.14
N LEU A 38 -9.31 15.13 -31.88
CA LEU A 38 -10.11 16.14 -31.21
C LEU A 38 -9.29 17.41 -30.95
N THR A 39 -8.02 17.30 -30.55
CA THR A 39 -7.14 18.46 -30.39
C THR A 39 -7.04 19.25 -31.69
N TYR A 40 -6.88 18.56 -32.82
CA TYR A 40 -6.85 19.19 -34.14
C TYR A 40 -8.19 19.87 -34.50
N LYS A 41 -9.33 19.22 -34.23
CA LYS A 41 -10.66 19.75 -34.54
C LYS A 41 -11.09 20.93 -33.65
N LEU A 42 -10.76 20.87 -32.36
CA LEU A 42 -11.21 21.82 -31.35
C LEU A 42 -10.24 23.00 -31.17
N GLY A 43 -8.98 22.86 -31.60
CA GLY A 43 -7.94 23.85 -31.36
C GLY A 43 -7.53 24.01 -29.90
N ARG A 44 -7.93 23.05 -29.04
CA ARG A 44 -7.59 22.96 -27.61
C ARG A 44 -7.47 21.50 -27.22
N GLU A 45 -6.90 21.25 -26.05
CA GLU A 45 -6.88 19.89 -25.48
C GLU A 45 -8.32 19.45 -25.14
N PRO A 46 -8.74 18.22 -25.54
CA PRO A 46 -10.05 17.68 -25.21
C PRO A 46 -10.08 17.10 -23.79
N ASP A 47 -11.24 17.17 -23.15
CA ASP A 47 -11.46 16.53 -21.86
C ASP A 47 -11.65 15.02 -22.02
N ASN A 48 -11.39 14.25 -20.95
CA ASN A 48 -11.54 12.78 -20.99
C ASN A 48 -12.97 12.35 -21.35
N ALA A 49 -14.00 13.13 -21.00
CA ALA A 49 -15.39 12.88 -21.41
C ALA A 49 -15.59 13.02 -22.93
N GLU A 50 -14.91 13.97 -23.58
CA GLU A 50 -14.97 14.17 -25.04
C GLU A 50 -14.26 13.01 -25.76
N ILE A 51 -13.12 12.56 -25.22
CA ILE A 51 -12.40 11.38 -25.71
C ILE A 51 -13.23 10.11 -25.54
N ALA A 52 -13.89 9.96 -24.38
CA ALA A 52 -14.72 8.82 -24.05
C ALA A 52 -15.93 8.71 -25.00
N ALA A 53 -16.55 9.85 -25.33
CA ALA A 53 -17.64 9.91 -26.31
C ALA A 53 -17.19 9.50 -27.71
N GLU A 54 -16.00 9.92 -28.16
CA GLU A 54 -15.45 9.53 -29.47
C GLU A 54 -15.09 8.04 -29.54
N VAL A 55 -14.58 7.46 -28.44
CA VAL A 55 -14.11 6.06 -28.39
C VAL A 55 -15.22 5.07 -28.03
N GLY A 56 -16.35 5.57 -27.48
CA GLY A 56 -17.51 4.78 -27.07
C GLY A 56 -17.30 4.02 -25.77
N CYS A 57 -16.67 4.64 -24.77
CA CYS A 57 -16.42 4.04 -23.45
C CYS A 57 -16.74 5.02 -22.31
N GLY A 58 -16.55 4.60 -21.06
CA GLY A 58 -16.68 5.49 -19.90
C GLY A 58 -15.48 6.41 -19.72
N ASP A 59 -15.70 7.60 -19.17
CA ASP A 59 -14.65 8.57 -18.81
C ASP A 59 -13.54 7.96 -17.92
N ARG A 60 -13.95 7.24 -16.87
CA ARG A 60 -13.00 6.51 -15.99
C ARG A 60 -12.20 5.44 -16.72
N GLU A 61 -12.79 4.80 -17.73
CA GLU A 61 -12.10 3.78 -18.52
C GLU A 61 -11.02 4.41 -19.41
N VAL A 62 -11.26 5.62 -19.93
CA VAL A 62 -10.24 6.39 -20.66
C VAL A 62 -9.09 6.75 -19.72
N ALA A 63 -9.39 7.32 -18.55
CA ALA A 63 -8.36 7.70 -17.59
C ALA A 63 -7.51 6.49 -17.17
N PHE A 64 -8.14 5.38 -16.83
CA PHE A 64 -7.45 4.15 -16.45
C PHE A 64 -6.64 3.53 -17.60
N ALA A 65 -7.15 3.57 -18.83
CA ALA A 65 -6.43 3.05 -19.99
C ALA A 65 -5.19 3.91 -20.31
N MET A 66 -5.32 5.23 -20.24
CA MET A 66 -4.23 6.17 -20.47
C MET A 66 -3.14 6.05 -19.40
N ASP A 67 -3.53 5.85 -18.14
CA ASP A 67 -2.61 5.60 -17.03
C ASP A 67 -1.85 4.28 -17.20
N ALA A 68 -2.54 3.23 -17.63
CA ALA A 68 -1.96 1.89 -17.77
C ALA A 68 -0.84 1.79 -18.82
N ILE A 69 -0.72 2.74 -19.75
CA ILE A 69 0.35 2.76 -20.77
C ILE A 69 1.50 3.71 -20.43
N GLN A 70 1.46 4.38 -19.27
CA GLN A 70 2.57 5.23 -18.84
C GLN A 70 3.78 4.37 -18.46
N ASP A 71 4.97 4.86 -18.85
CA ASP A 71 6.22 4.25 -18.44
C ASP A 71 6.53 4.65 -16.98
N PRO A 72 7.02 3.72 -16.14
CA PRO A 72 7.37 4.04 -14.77
C PRO A 72 8.56 4.99 -14.70
N VAL A 73 8.53 5.87 -13.70
CA VAL A 73 9.60 6.83 -13.40
C VAL A 73 10.78 6.09 -12.73
N SER A 74 12.00 6.48 -13.06
CA SER A 74 13.20 5.91 -12.43
C SER A 74 13.32 6.40 -10.99
N LEU A 75 13.60 5.49 -10.06
CA LEU A 75 13.89 5.88 -8.66
C LEU A 75 15.18 6.72 -8.53
N PHE A 76 16.07 6.63 -9.51
CA PHE A 76 17.31 7.42 -9.56
C PHE A 76 17.16 8.72 -10.35
N GLU A 77 15.95 9.08 -10.74
CA GLU A 77 15.70 10.35 -11.41
C GLU A 77 15.89 11.51 -10.42
N PRO A 78 16.76 12.50 -10.73
CA PRO A 78 17.01 13.62 -9.83
C PRO A 78 15.81 14.56 -9.82
N VAL A 79 15.27 14.84 -8.63
CA VAL A 79 14.13 15.74 -8.40
C VAL A 79 14.57 17.13 -7.95
N PHE A 80 15.77 17.25 -7.38
CA PHE A 80 16.37 18.51 -6.98
C PHE A 80 17.89 18.43 -7.02
N GLN A 81 18.56 19.49 -7.48
CA GLN A 81 20.01 19.57 -7.51
C GLN A 81 20.45 21.01 -7.20
N ASP A 82 21.12 21.21 -6.06
CA ASP A 82 21.76 22.48 -5.72
C ASP A 82 23.15 22.23 -5.15
N GLY A 83 24.18 22.41 -5.99
CA GLY A 83 25.59 22.42 -5.62
C GLY A 83 26.19 21.14 -5.01
N GLY A 84 25.39 20.12 -4.73
CA GLY A 84 25.79 18.86 -4.09
C GLY A 84 25.22 17.61 -4.76
N GLU A 85 25.13 16.51 -4.01
CA GLU A 85 24.53 15.26 -4.47
C GLU A 85 23.05 15.48 -4.82
N PRO A 86 22.60 15.07 -6.02
CA PRO A 86 21.22 15.26 -6.41
C PRO A 86 20.28 14.42 -5.54
N ILE A 87 19.20 15.02 -5.06
CA ILE A 87 18.12 14.30 -4.40
C ILE A 87 17.37 13.55 -5.50
N CYS A 88 17.22 12.24 -5.34
CA CYS A 88 16.53 11.37 -6.28
C CYS A 88 15.10 11.08 -5.82
N VAL A 89 14.25 10.57 -6.72
CA VAL A 89 12.89 10.12 -6.37
C VAL A 89 12.92 9.15 -5.19
N MET A 90 13.89 8.22 -5.15
CA MET A 90 14.04 7.23 -4.09
C MET A 90 14.13 7.86 -2.69
N ASP A 91 14.76 9.03 -2.57
CA ASP A 91 14.98 9.69 -1.27
C ASP A 91 13.69 10.28 -0.69
N GLN A 92 12.66 10.47 -1.53
CA GLN A 92 11.36 11.00 -1.12
C GLN A 92 10.30 9.93 -0.90
N VAL A 93 10.57 8.67 -1.28
CA VAL A 93 9.63 7.57 -1.12
C VAL A 93 9.69 7.05 0.32
N LYS A 94 8.61 7.28 1.08
CA LYS A 94 8.47 6.75 2.44
C LYS A 94 8.06 5.27 2.42
N ASP A 95 8.67 4.44 3.28
CA ASP A 95 8.14 3.12 3.59
C ASP A 95 6.99 3.24 4.59
N GLU A 96 5.77 2.97 4.14
CA GLU A 96 4.57 3.03 4.98
C GLU A 96 4.47 1.87 5.99
N ARG A 97 5.30 0.82 5.85
CA ARG A 97 5.31 -0.32 6.78
C ARG A 97 6.09 -0.04 8.06
N VAL A 98 6.95 0.98 8.05
CA VAL A 98 7.76 1.39 9.19
C VAL A 98 7.19 2.70 9.70
N ASP A 99 6.19 2.58 10.58
CA ASP A 99 5.73 3.74 11.33
C ASP A 99 6.59 3.91 12.58
N ALA A 100 7.16 5.10 12.76
CA ALA A 100 7.87 5.43 13.99
C ALA A 100 6.94 5.28 15.21
N ASP A 101 5.65 5.50 15.01
CA ASP A 101 4.62 5.34 16.03
C ASP A 101 4.51 3.89 16.52
N ASP A 102 4.68 2.90 15.64
CA ASP A 102 4.64 1.48 16.04
C ASP A 102 5.86 1.11 16.88
N TRP A 103 7.04 1.68 16.56
CA TRP A 103 8.23 1.49 17.39
C TRP A 103 8.04 2.08 18.78
N VAL A 104 7.53 3.31 18.89
CA VAL A 104 7.24 3.97 20.18
C VAL A 104 6.20 3.18 20.98
N ARG A 105 5.11 2.74 20.35
CA ARG A 105 4.09 1.90 21.00
C ARG A 105 4.66 0.59 21.52
N SER A 106 5.52 -0.08 20.73
CA SER A 106 6.16 -1.32 21.15
C SER A 106 7.05 -1.12 22.38
N LEU A 107 7.74 0.03 22.46
CA LEU A 107 8.59 0.38 23.59
C LEU A 107 7.75 0.66 24.84
N SER A 108 6.70 1.49 24.72
CA SER A 108 5.78 1.80 25.83
C SER A 108 5.10 0.54 26.35
N LEU A 109 4.67 -0.37 25.48
CA LEU A 109 4.07 -1.64 25.88
C LEU A 109 5.06 -2.54 26.64
N ARG A 110 6.31 -2.62 26.18
CA ARG A 110 7.37 -3.39 26.87
C ARG A 110 7.61 -2.83 28.26
N GLN A 111 7.71 -1.51 28.39
CA GLN A 111 7.89 -0.85 29.68
C GLN A 111 6.68 -1.07 30.60
N ALA A 112 5.45 -1.01 30.08
CA ALA A 112 4.24 -1.29 30.83
C ALA A 112 4.21 -2.73 31.39
N MET A 113 4.67 -3.72 30.61
CA MET A 113 4.79 -5.13 31.03
C MET A 113 5.83 -5.32 32.14
N GLU A 114 6.90 -4.53 32.17
CA GLU A 114 7.94 -4.60 33.20
C GLU A 114 7.42 -4.27 34.60
N HIS A 115 6.41 -3.41 34.69
CA HIS A 115 5.82 -2.96 35.96
C HIS A 115 4.81 -3.94 36.56
N LEU A 116 4.35 -4.93 35.79
CA LEU A 116 3.45 -5.96 36.29
C LEU A 116 4.17 -6.95 37.20
N GLY A 117 3.47 -7.41 38.24
CA GLY A 117 3.93 -8.56 39.02
C GLY A 117 3.97 -9.83 38.17
N GLU A 118 4.80 -10.81 38.55
CA GLU A 118 5.04 -12.04 37.80
C GLU A 118 3.73 -12.77 37.40
N ARG A 119 2.79 -12.83 38.35
CA ARG A 119 1.50 -13.49 38.13
C ARG A 119 0.60 -12.73 37.15
N GLU A 120 0.59 -11.41 37.19
CA GLU A 120 -0.18 -10.56 36.28
C GLU A 120 0.42 -10.57 34.88
N ARG A 121 1.75 -10.45 34.78
CA ARG A 121 2.48 -10.57 33.52
C ARG A 121 2.17 -11.90 32.83
N GLY A 122 2.26 -13.02 33.55
CA GLY A 122 1.96 -14.33 32.98
C GLY A 122 0.49 -14.50 32.56
N ILE A 123 -0.45 -13.78 33.17
CA ILE A 123 -1.84 -13.75 32.69
C ILE A 123 -1.94 -12.96 31.38
N ILE A 124 -1.31 -11.79 31.30
CA ILE A 124 -1.33 -10.95 30.08
C ILE A 124 -0.64 -11.65 28.90
N GLU A 125 0.51 -12.30 29.12
CA GLU A 125 1.23 -13.07 28.10
C GLU A 125 0.34 -14.14 27.47
N ARG A 126 -0.25 -15.02 28.29
CA ARG A 126 -1.15 -16.08 27.80
C ARG A 126 -2.38 -15.51 27.10
N ARG A 127 -2.97 -14.44 27.63
CA ARG A 127 -4.22 -13.87 27.10
C ARG A 127 -4.04 -13.14 25.77
N TYR A 128 -2.94 -12.43 25.58
CA TYR A 128 -2.78 -11.51 24.45
C TYR A 128 -1.67 -11.91 23.47
N PHE A 129 -0.68 -12.69 23.91
CA PHE A 129 0.41 -13.17 23.05
C PHE A 129 0.21 -14.62 22.61
N GLU A 130 -0.35 -15.46 23.49
CA GLU A 130 -0.65 -16.87 23.16
C GLU A 130 -2.11 -17.11 22.75
N GLY A 131 -2.98 -16.11 22.90
CA GLY A 131 -4.39 -16.18 22.48
C GLY A 131 -5.29 -17.08 23.35
N ARG A 132 -4.89 -17.39 24.58
CA ARG A 132 -5.65 -18.21 25.52
C ARG A 132 -6.91 -17.47 26.02
N THR A 133 -7.96 -18.21 26.33
CA THR A 133 -9.15 -17.71 27.01
C THR A 133 -8.93 -17.57 28.52
N GLN A 134 -9.77 -16.78 29.20
CA GLN A 134 -9.69 -16.67 30.66
C GLN A 134 -9.92 -18.00 31.38
N MET A 135 -10.74 -18.89 30.80
CA MET A 135 -11.01 -20.20 31.37
C MET A 135 -9.79 -21.11 31.26
N GLU A 136 -9.13 -21.16 30.11
CA GLU A 136 -7.90 -21.94 29.93
C GLU A 136 -6.79 -21.45 30.87
N VAL A 137 -6.62 -20.13 31.01
CA VAL A 137 -5.66 -19.54 31.97
C VAL A 137 -6.03 -19.87 33.41
N ALA A 138 -7.32 -19.90 33.74
CA ALA A 138 -7.82 -20.24 35.07
C ALA A 138 -7.52 -21.69 35.43
N GLU A 139 -7.71 -22.61 34.47
CA GLU A 139 -7.38 -24.03 34.60
C GLU A 139 -5.88 -24.25 34.78
N GLU A 140 -5.04 -23.59 33.98
CA GLU A 140 -3.57 -23.72 34.06
C GLU A 140 -2.98 -23.21 35.39
N ILE A 141 -3.53 -22.11 35.93
CA ILE A 141 -3.01 -21.45 37.15
C ILE A 141 -3.73 -21.96 38.42
N GLY A 142 -4.79 -22.76 38.28
CA GLY A 142 -5.54 -23.34 39.40
C GLY A 142 -6.36 -22.33 40.19
N ILE A 143 -6.97 -21.34 39.52
CA ILE A 143 -7.85 -20.34 40.13
C ILE A 143 -9.18 -20.23 39.39
N SER A 144 -10.15 -19.49 39.94
CA SER A 144 -11.41 -19.25 39.23
C SER A 144 -11.24 -18.27 38.07
N GLN A 145 -12.06 -18.42 37.02
CA GLN A 145 -12.12 -17.46 35.91
C GLN A 145 -12.41 -16.03 36.38
N ALA A 146 -13.27 -15.87 37.40
CA ALA A 146 -13.56 -14.56 37.99
C ALA A 146 -12.32 -13.92 38.64
N GLN A 147 -11.43 -14.71 39.23
CA GLN A 147 -10.15 -14.21 39.76
C GLN A 147 -9.18 -13.83 38.64
N VAL A 148 -9.07 -14.64 37.58
CA VAL A 148 -8.28 -14.28 36.38
C VAL A 148 -8.76 -12.95 35.80
N SER A 149 -10.07 -12.78 35.64
CA SER A 149 -10.66 -11.53 35.14
C SER A 149 -10.31 -10.32 36.01
N ARG A 150 -10.30 -10.46 37.34
CA ARG A 150 -9.92 -9.38 38.26
C ARG A 150 -8.44 -9.01 38.14
N LEU A 151 -7.56 -10.01 38.09
CA LEU A 151 -6.12 -9.83 37.96
C LEU A 151 -5.75 -9.20 36.61
N GLU A 152 -6.32 -9.69 35.52
CA GLU A 152 -6.16 -9.11 34.19
C GLU A 152 -6.62 -7.64 34.15
N LYS A 153 -7.80 -7.33 34.71
CA LYS A 153 -8.29 -5.95 34.76
C LYS A 153 -7.41 -5.04 35.62
N ALA A 154 -6.80 -5.56 36.68
CA ALA A 154 -5.83 -4.82 37.48
C ALA A 154 -4.55 -4.55 36.67
N ALA A 155 -4.00 -5.59 36.04
CA ALA A 155 -2.83 -5.50 35.17
C ALA A 155 -3.02 -4.49 34.03
N LEU A 156 -4.13 -4.57 33.29
CA LEU A 156 -4.43 -3.64 32.19
C LEU A 156 -4.53 -2.18 32.67
N ARG A 157 -5.15 -1.93 33.84
CA ARG A 157 -5.21 -0.58 34.42
C ARG A 157 -3.84 -0.06 34.86
N GLN A 158 -2.96 -0.95 35.29
CA GLN A 158 -1.59 -0.57 35.62
C GLN A 158 -0.80 -0.26 34.36
N MET A 159 -0.91 -1.09 33.32
CA MET A 159 -0.26 -0.86 32.03
C MET A 159 -0.68 0.46 31.37
N GLN A 160 -1.96 0.83 31.47
CA GLN A 160 -2.50 2.11 30.97
C GLN A 160 -1.85 3.37 31.57
N ARG A 161 -1.07 3.26 32.66
CA ARG A 161 -0.34 4.41 33.22
C ARG A 161 0.97 4.70 32.49
N TYR A 162 1.41 3.77 31.63
CA TYR A 162 2.72 3.79 30.97
C TYR A 162 2.62 3.75 29.43
N VAL A 163 1.39 3.71 28.91
CA VAL A 163 1.06 3.77 27.48
C VAL A 163 0.27 5.05 27.25
#